data_AF-A0A370LQ34-F1
#
_entry.id   AF-A0A370LQ34-F1
#
_cell.length_a   1.000
_cell.length_b   1.000
_cell.length_c   1.000
_cell.angle_alpha   90.00
_cell.angle_beta   90.00
_cell.angle_gamma   90.00
#
_symmetry.space_group_name_H-M   'P 1'
#
loop_
_entity.id
_entity.type
_entity.pdbx_description
1 polymer ?
#
loop_
_entity_poly.entity_id
_entity_poly.type
_entity_poly.pdbx_seq_one_letter_code
_entity_poly.pdbx_strand_id
1 'polypeptide(L)'
;MLVFPSMLVSPAERAGIKVPVNLDSFDKNAFPYFFVYCRMQVGAPMPTPPSAHWDNANVIASIPLEKIKSITAQEIYDMGFKVGHSK
;
A
#
# COMPACT_ATOMS: atom_id res chain seq x y z
N MET A 1 10.93 -7.39 -4.02
CA MET A 1 10.39 -7.14 -2.66
C MET A 1 10.85 -5.76 -2.23
N LEU A 2 9.98 -4.99 -1.57
CA LEU A 2 10.36 -3.73 -0.92
C LEU A 2 10.47 -3.98 0.58
N VAL A 3 11.52 -3.45 1.20
CA VAL A 3 11.93 -3.82 2.56
C VAL A 3 11.60 -2.73 3.58
N PHE A 4 11.57 -1.47 3.15
CA PHE A 4 11.37 -0.33 4.05
C PHE A 4 10.13 0.49 3.64
N PRO A 5 9.36 1.02 4.60
CA PRO A 5 8.24 1.93 4.31
C PRO A 5 8.63 3.16 3.49
N SER A 6 9.87 3.65 3.63
CA SER A 6 10.39 4.79 2.86
C SER A 6 10.36 4.58 1.34
N MET A 7 10.47 3.33 0.89
CA MET A 7 10.37 2.97 -0.53
C MET A 7 8.94 3.12 -1.09
N LEU A 8 7.94 3.27 -0.22
CA LEU A 8 6.54 3.44 -0.60
C LEU A 8 6.08 4.90 -0.61
N VAL A 9 6.93 5.85 -0.16
CA VAL A 9 6.58 7.27 -0.06
C VAL A 9 6.24 7.85 -1.43
N SER A 10 7.15 7.77 -2.41
CA SER A 10 6.90 8.36 -3.73
C SER A 10 5.70 7.74 -4.47
N PRO A 11 5.48 6.40 -4.46
CA PRO A 11 4.24 5.81 -4.97
C PRO A 11 2.99 6.31 -4.24
N ALA A 12 3.03 6.41 -2.91
CA ALA A 12 1.91 6.87 -2.11
C ALA A 12 1.55 8.33 -2.42
N GLU A 13 2.54 9.23 -2.43
CA GLU A 13 2.34 10.65 -2.76
C GLU A 13 1.77 10.82 -4.16
N ARG A 14 2.28 10.06 -5.15
CA ARG A 14 1.77 10.07 -6.52
C ARG A 14 0.31 9.62 -6.61
N ALA A 15 -0.08 8.65 -5.79
CA ALA A 15 -1.46 8.17 -5.71
C ALA A 15 -2.38 9.07 -4.85
N GLY A 16 -1.86 10.16 -4.28
CA GLY A 16 -2.62 11.07 -3.40
C GLY A 16 -2.81 10.54 -1.98
N ILE A 17 -2.06 9.52 -1.57
CA ILE A 17 -2.06 9.00 -0.19
C ILE A 17 -1.27 9.94 0.71
N LYS A 18 -1.88 10.38 1.81
CA LYS A 18 -1.21 11.15 2.86
C LYS A 18 -0.11 10.29 3.53
N VAL A 19 1.12 10.79 3.55
CA VAL A 19 2.29 10.11 4.13
C VAL A 19 2.69 10.78 5.46
N PRO A 20 3.04 10.02 6.52
CA PRO A 20 3.52 10.58 7.78
C PRO A 20 4.97 11.08 7.69
N VAL A 21 5.32 12.09 8.48
CA VAL A 21 6.69 12.64 8.54
C VAL A 21 7.67 11.64 9.16
N ASN A 22 7.24 10.96 10.23
CA ASN A 22 7.99 9.88 10.85
C ASN A 22 7.39 8.53 10.42
N LEU A 23 8.13 7.78 9.60
CA LEU A 23 7.66 6.51 9.04
C LEU A 23 7.75 5.36 10.05
N ASP A 24 8.59 5.47 11.08
CA ASP A 24 8.79 4.45 12.10
C ASP A 24 7.74 4.52 13.21
N SER A 25 7.13 5.70 13.40
CA SER A 25 6.14 5.95 14.43
C SER A 25 5.11 6.98 13.98
N PHE A 26 3.91 6.51 13.64
CA PHE A 26 2.79 7.36 13.26
C PHE A 26 1.45 6.75 13.68
N ASP A 27 0.44 7.61 13.84
CA ASP A 27 -0.91 7.16 14.14
C ASP A 27 -1.59 6.58 12.89
N LYS A 28 -1.82 5.26 12.90
CA LYS A 28 -2.56 4.56 11.85
C LYS A 28 -3.98 5.09 11.61
N ASN A 29 -4.60 5.77 12.58
CA ASN A 29 -5.91 6.40 12.39
C ASN A 29 -5.83 7.69 11.60
N ALA A 30 -4.74 8.44 11.74
CA ALA A 30 -4.47 9.66 10.97
C ALA A 30 -3.92 9.37 9.57
N PHE A 31 -3.29 8.19 9.38
CA PHE A 31 -2.70 7.75 8.11
C PHE A 31 -3.13 6.31 7.73
N PRO A 32 -4.44 6.01 7.62
CA PRO A 32 -4.92 4.64 7.45
C PRO A 32 -4.53 4.02 6.11
N TYR A 33 -4.55 4.82 5.03
CA TYR A 33 -4.14 4.38 3.69
C TYR A 33 -2.67 3.97 3.64
N PHE A 34 -1.78 4.82 4.15
CA PHE A 34 -0.35 4.53 4.18
C PHE A 34 -0.05 3.31 5.05
N PHE A 35 -0.71 3.19 6.22
CA PHE A 35 -0.60 2.02 7.08
C PHE A 35 -0.99 0.71 6.36
N VAL A 36 -2.15 0.69 5.71
CA VAL A 36 -2.62 -0.49 4.96
C VAL A 36 -1.68 -0.81 3.81
N TYR A 37 -1.23 0.22 3.08
CA TYR A 37 -0.31 0.03 1.96
C TYR A 37 1.02 -0.60 2.42
N CYS A 38 1.63 -0.07 3.49
CA CYS A 38 2.83 -0.67 4.08
C CYS A 38 2.60 -2.12 4.50
N ARG A 39 1.48 -2.41 5.17
CA ARG A 39 1.15 -3.76 5.64
C ARG A 39 0.99 -4.76 4.51
N MET A 40 0.46 -4.35 3.37
CA MET A 40 0.24 -5.22 2.21
C MET A 40 1.48 -5.37 1.33
N GLN A 41 2.31 -4.32 1.21
CA GLN A 41 3.40 -4.26 0.23
C GLN A 41 4.78 -4.58 0.80
N VAL A 42 5.08 -4.14 2.03
CA VAL A 42 6.41 -4.31 2.63
C VAL A 42 6.63 -5.78 2.97
N GLY A 43 7.80 -6.31 2.62
CA GLY A 43 8.14 -7.73 2.82
C GLY A 43 7.44 -8.70 1.86
N ALA A 44 6.46 -8.24 1.08
CA ALA A 44 5.83 -9.07 0.08
C ALA A 44 6.73 -9.20 -1.17
N PRO A 45 6.83 -10.40 -1.79
CA PRO A 45 7.45 -10.52 -3.10
C PRO A 45 6.71 -9.63 -4.10
N MET A 46 7.45 -9.05 -5.04
CA MET A 46 6.86 -8.18 -6.05
C MET A 46 6.87 -8.92 -7.39
N PRO A 47 5.78 -8.86 -8.17
CA PRO A 47 5.74 -9.41 -9.52
C PRO A 47 6.81 -8.82 -10.42
N THR A 48 7.17 -9.56 -11.48
CA THR A 48 8.12 -9.11 -12.51
C THR A 48 7.34 -8.63 -13.74
N PRO A 49 7.66 -7.45 -14.32
CA PRO A 49 8.69 -6.49 -13.90
C PRO A 49 8.32 -5.76 -12.59
N PRO A 50 9.32 -5.27 -11.82
CA PRO A 50 9.17 -4.78 -10.44
C PRO A 50 8.54 -3.37 -10.34
N SER A 51 7.33 -3.18 -10.87
CA SER A 51 6.60 -1.90 -10.85
C SER A 51 5.25 -1.95 -10.12
N ALA A 52 4.82 -3.13 -9.65
CA ALA A 52 3.47 -3.31 -9.09
C ALA A 52 3.15 -2.38 -7.89
N HIS A 53 4.16 -1.96 -7.13
CA HIS A 53 4.00 -1.00 -6.02
C HIS A 53 3.38 0.33 -6.48
N TRP A 54 3.66 0.80 -7.70
CA TRP A 54 3.02 2.01 -8.24
C TRP A 54 1.52 1.84 -8.42
N ASP A 55 1.10 0.74 -9.02
CA ASP A 55 -0.33 0.46 -9.26
C ASP A 55 -1.05 0.13 -7.95
N ASN A 56 -0.39 -0.60 -7.06
CA ASN A 56 -0.91 -0.96 -5.74
C ASN A 56 -1.19 0.27 -4.88
N ALA A 57 -0.40 1.34 -5.00
CA ALA A 57 -0.70 2.60 -4.34
C ALA A 57 -2.04 3.19 -4.83
N ASN A 58 -2.33 3.13 -6.13
CA ASN A 58 -3.62 3.58 -6.70
C ASN A 58 -4.78 2.72 -6.23
N VAL A 59 -4.59 1.40 -6.12
CA VAL A 59 -5.60 0.48 -5.56
C VAL A 59 -5.96 0.90 -4.14
N ILE A 60 -4.95 1.13 -3.29
CA ILE A 60 -5.19 1.57 -1.91
C ILE A 60 -5.88 2.95 -1.87
N ALA A 61 -5.43 3.90 -2.69
CA ALA A 61 -6.01 5.24 -2.75
C ALA A 61 -7.48 5.26 -3.18
N SER A 62 -7.91 4.27 -3.97
CA SER A 62 -9.31 4.15 -4.43
C SER A 62 -10.29 3.62 -3.37
N ILE A 63 -9.79 3.13 -2.23
CA ILE A 63 -10.64 2.57 -1.18
C ILE A 63 -11.40 3.72 -0.46
N PRO A 64 -12.73 3.65 -0.31
CA PRO A 64 -13.48 4.65 0.44
C PRO A 64 -13.00 4.79 1.90
N LEU A 65 -13.02 6.01 2.44
CA LEU A 65 -12.48 6.34 3.75
C LEU A 65 -13.16 5.56 4.88
N GLU A 66 -14.45 5.30 4.74
CA GLU A 66 -15.26 4.50 5.67
C GLU A 66 -14.86 3.02 5.69
N LYS A 67 -14.23 2.52 4.61
CA LYS A 67 -13.89 1.10 4.45
C LYS A 67 -12.42 0.78 4.71
N ILE A 68 -11.51 1.73 4.51
CA ILE A 68 -10.05 1.47 4.58
C ILE A 68 -9.60 0.83 5.92
N LYS A 69 -10.30 1.10 7.02
CA LYS A 69 -9.94 0.56 8.34
C LYS A 69 -10.44 -0.87 8.59
N SER A 70 -11.41 -1.33 7.81
CA SER A 70 -12.06 -2.65 7.96
C SER A 70 -11.89 -3.55 6.74
N ILE A 71 -11.32 -3.05 5.65
CA ILE A 71 -11.10 -3.82 4.43
C ILE A 71 -10.18 -5.02 4.70
N THR A 72 -10.52 -6.15 4.09
CA THR A 72 -9.74 -7.39 4.19
C THR A 72 -8.67 -7.45 3.11
N ALA A 73 -7.63 -8.27 3.34
CA ALA A 73 -6.59 -8.52 2.34
C ALA A 73 -7.17 -9.10 1.03
N GLN A 74 -8.16 -10.00 1.14
CA GLN A 74 -8.81 -10.59 -0.04
C GLN A 74 -9.50 -9.54 -0.89
N GLU A 75 -10.28 -8.63 -0.28
CA GLU A 75 -10.92 -7.54 -1.02
C GLU A 75 -9.89 -6.64 -1.71
N ILE A 76 -8.75 -6.36 -1.08
CA ILE A 76 -7.67 -5.60 -1.70
C ILE A 76 -7.09 -6.34 -2.92
N TYR A 77 -6.92 -7.66 -2.85
CA TYR A 77 -6.49 -8.46 -4.00
C TYR A 77 -7.54 -8.49 -5.11
N ASP A 78 -8.82 -8.60 -4.79
CA ASP A 78 -9.92 -8.57 -5.75
C ASP A 78 -10.02 -7.22 -6.47
N MET A 79 -9.58 -6.14 -5.82
CA MET A 79 -9.43 -4.81 -6.43
C MET A 79 -8.19 -4.68 -7.33
N GLY A 80 -7.38 -5.72 -7.45
CA GLY A 80 -6.22 -5.78 -8.35
C GLY A 80 -4.87 -5.46 -7.71
N PHE A 81 -4.76 -5.50 -6.37
CA PHE A 81 -3.47 -5.40 -5.70
C PHE A 81 -2.61 -6.64 -5.98
N LYS A 82 -1.36 -6.45 -6.42
CA LYS A 82 -0.50 -7.55 -6.90
C LYS A 82 0.75 -7.71 -6.05
N VAL A 83 0.93 -8.91 -5.51
CA VAL A 83 2.13 -9.39 -4.81
C VAL A 83 2.45 -10.82 -5.25
N GLY A 84 3.64 -11.30 -4.92
CA GLY A 84 4.06 -12.66 -5.27
C GLY A 84 4.79 -12.75 -6.61
N HIS A 85 5.11 -13.97 -7.00
CA HIS A 85 5.53 -14.30 -8.35
C HIS A 85 4.27 -14.58 -9.18
N SER A 86 4.15 -13.95 -10.35
CA SER A 86 3.12 -14.31 -11.32
C SER A 86 3.20 -15.82 -11.58
N LYS A 87 2.08 -16.53 -11.49
CA LYS A 87 1.99 -17.89 -12.04
C LYS A 87 1.98 -17.83 -13.56
#